data_AF-A0A0N4XN17-F1
#
_entry.id   AF-A0A0N4XN17-F1
#
_cell.length_a   1.000
_cell.length_b   1.000
_cell.length_c   1.000
_cell.angle_alpha   90.00
_cell.angle_beta   90.00
_cell.angle_gamma   90.00
#
_symmetry.space_group_name_H-M   'P 1'
#
loop_
_entity.id
_entity.type
_entity.pdbx_description
1 polymer ?
#
loop_
_entity_poly.entity_id
_entity_poly.type
_entity_poly.pdbx_seq_one_letter_code
_entity_poly.pdbx_strand_id
1 'polypeptide(L)'
;MWLSWQVLENVALFSEISLRFPFLEKTMQKNRKLRTVVIWAYTYAKESELCDMDTNKVLDMMAQQHEIIPKSERFINSYDKENAKKELEERVLQEQQRRAKVKSQHMKPVKQKFHSKMEL
;
A
#
# COMPACT_ATOMS: atom_id res chain seq x y z
N MET A 1 -3.73 23.19 -29.39
CA MET A 1 -4.59 22.60 -28.35
C MET A 1 -4.87 21.10 -28.56
N TRP A 2 -3.99 20.35 -29.25
CA TRP A 2 -4.15 18.89 -29.47
C TRP A 2 -3.22 18.06 -28.58
N LEU A 3 -2.04 18.59 -28.25
CA LEU A 3 -1.05 17.94 -27.39
C LEU A 3 -1.52 17.77 -25.94
N SER A 4 -2.41 18.64 -25.46
CA SER A 4 -2.92 18.61 -24.08
C SER A 4 -3.83 17.40 -23.82
N TRP A 5 -4.59 16.95 -24.83
CA TRP A 5 -5.54 15.84 -24.68
C TRP A 5 -4.83 14.49 -24.63
N GLN A 6 -3.81 14.31 -25.48
CA GLN A 6 -3.01 13.09 -25.53
C GLN A 6 -2.31 12.79 -24.21
N VAL A 7 -1.86 13.82 -23.48
CA VAL A 7 -1.23 13.63 -22.16
C VAL A 7 -2.25 13.08 -21.15
N LEU A 8 -3.49 13.58 -21.18
CA LEU A 8 -4.56 13.13 -20.29
C LEU A 8 -4.96 11.67 -20.59
N GLU A 9 -5.12 11.31 -21.86
CA GLU A 9 -5.35 9.92 -22.26
C GLU A 9 -4.23 8.99 -21.80
N ASN A 10 -2.98 9.39 -22.05
CA ASN A 10 -1.82 8.56 -21.75
C ASN A 10 -1.70 8.30 -20.25
N VAL A 11 -1.93 9.31 -19.41
CA VAL A 11 -1.88 9.13 -17.95
C VAL A 11 -3.08 8.34 -17.43
N ALA A 12 -4.27 8.54 -17.99
CA ALA A 12 -5.45 7.74 -17.65
C ALA A 12 -5.22 6.25 -18.00
N LEU A 13 -4.78 5.96 -19.22
CA LEU A 13 -4.45 4.60 -19.65
C LEU A 13 -3.34 3.98 -18.80
N PHE A 14 -2.27 4.73 -18.53
CA PHE A 14 -1.19 4.25 -17.67
C PHE A 14 -1.68 3.93 -16.26
N SER A 15 -2.61 4.73 -15.72
CA SER A 15 -3.15 4.50 -14.39
C SER A 15 -3.92 3.19 -14.30
N GLU A 16 -4.75 2.88 -15.29
CA GLU A 16 -5.46 1.60 -15.35
C GLU A 16 -4.52 0.40 -15.49
N ILE A 17 -3.54 0.50 -16.40
CA ILE A 17 -2.52 -0.55 -16.59
C ILE A 17 -1.77 -0.76 -15.28
N SER A 18 -1.35 0.32 -14.63
CA SER A 18 -0.58 0.23 -13.40
C SER A 18 -1.35 -0.42 -12.25
N LEU A 19 -2.65 -0.15 -12.13
CA LEU A 19 -3.48 -0.76 -11.09
C LEU A 19 -3.74 -2.24 -11.39
N ARG A 20 -3.92 -2.62 -12.65
CA ARG A 20 -4.09 -4.02 -13.05
C ARG A 20 -2.81 -4.84 -12.95
N PHE A 21 -1.65 -4.18 -13.04
CA PHE A 21 -0.33 -4.82 -13.04
C PHE A 21 0.56 -4.27 -11.91
N PRO A 22 0.35 -4.73 -10.65
CA PRO A 22 1.10 -4.27 -9.48
C PRO A 22 2.62 -4.41 -9.60
N PHE A 23 3.14 -5.33 -10.43
CA PHE A 23 4.58 -5.46 -10.65
C PHE A 23 5.23 -4.18 -11.20
N LEU A 24 4.46 -3.30 -11.84
CA LEU A 24 4.94 -2.01 -12.33
C LEU A 24 5.35 -1.07 -11.20
N GLU A 25 4.88 -1.27 -9.97
CA GLU A 25 5.35 -0.53 -8.79
C GLU A 25 6.87 -0.66 -8.61
N LYS A 26 7.39 -1.88 -8.71
CA LYS A 26 8.85 -2.14 -8.61
C LYS A 26 9.61 -1.51 -9.77
N THR A 27 9.04 -1.51 -10.97
CA THR A 27 9.63 -0.88 -12.16
C THR A 27 9.71 0.64 -11.98
N MET A 28 8.63 1.25 -11.46
CA MET A 28 8.54 2.67 -11.15
C MET A 28 9.53 3.11 -10.07
N GLN A 29 9.69 2.29 -9.02
CA GLN A 29 10.68 2.56 -7.97
C GLN A 29 12.12 2.53 -8.49
N LYS A 30 12.44 1.61 -9.40
CA LYS A 30 13.79 1.48 -9.99
C LYS A 30 14.07 2.54 -11.07
N ASN A 31 13.07 2.93 -11.85
CA ASN A 31 13.25 3.85 -12.98
C ASN A 31 12.86 5.29 -12.61
N ARG A 32 13.85 6.07 -12.17
CA ARG A 32 13.66 7.48 -11.78
C ARG A 32 13.09 8.35 -12.90
N LYS A 33 13.51 8.13 -14.16
CA LYS A 33 13.02 8.93 -15.31
C LYS A 33 11.53 8.70 -15.53
N LEU A 34 11.11 7.43 -15.55
CA LEU A 34 9.70 7.06 -15.66
C LEU A 34 8.89 7.66 -14.51
N ARG A 35 9.39 7.52 -13.26
CA ARG A 35 8.72 8.09 -12.09
C ARG A 35 8.51 9.60 -12.20
N THR A 36 9.54 10.34 -12.61
CA THR A 36 9.43 11.80 -12.80
C THR A 36 8.36 12.15 -13.83
N VAL A 37 8.33 11.45 -14.97
CA VAL A 37 7.33 11.70 -16.03
C VAL A 37 5.91 11.42 -15.55
N VAL A 38 5.71 10.32 -14.82
CA VAL A 38 4.39 9.96 -14.28
C VAL A 38 3.93 10.94 -13.22
N ILE A 39 4.80 11.38 -12.31
CA ILE A 39 4.47 12.42 -11.30
C ILE A 39 4.05 13.71 -12.00
N TRP A 40 4.81 14.14 -13.02
CA TRP A 40 4.47 15.33 -13.80
C TRP A 40 3.12 15.18 -14.52
N ALA A 41 2.90 14.05 -15.19
CA ALA A 41 1.65 13.80 -15.92
C ALA A 41 0.43 13.73 -14.98
N TYR A 42 0.58 13.12 -13.80
CA TYR A 42 -0.44 13.12 -12.75
C TYR A 42 -0.76 14.53 -12.28
N THR A 43 0.26 15.32 -11.96
CA THR A 43 0.09 16.70 -11.48
C THR A 43 -0.61 17.55 -12.54
N TYR A 44 -0.16 17.45 -13.79
CA TYR A 44 -0.79 18.11 -14.93
C TYR A 44 -2.26 17.72 -15.10
N ALA A 45 -2.60 16.43 -14.97
CA ALA A 45 -3.99 15.99 -15.07
C ALA A 45 -4.87 16.57 -13.94
N LYS A 46 -4.37 16.61 -12.70
CA LYS A 46 -5.08 17.19 -11.55
C LYS A 46 -5.29 18.69 -11.70
N GLU A 47 -4.26 19.42 -12.14
CA GLU A 47 -4.33 20.87 -12.35
C GLU A 47 -5.18 21.25 -13.56
N SER A 48 -5.30 20.37 -14.55
CA SER A 48 -6.11 20.67 -15.74
C SER A 48 -7.62 20.70 -15.47
N GLU A 49 -8.09 19.98 -14.43
CA GLU A 49 -9.52 19.78 -14.11
C GLU A 49 -10.37 19.27 -15.30
N LEU A 50 -9.73 18.68 -16.33
CA LEU A 50 -10.40 18.19 -17.54
C LEU A 50 -10.83 16.72 -17.44
N CYS A 51 -10.34 15.98 -16.44
CA CYS A 51 -10.72 14.59 -16.21
C CYS A 51 -12.07 14.50 -15.50
N ASP A 52 -12.89 13.52 -15.87
CA ASP A 52 -14.11 13.20 -15.15
C ASP A 52 -13.81 12.61 -13.76
N MET A 53 -14.86 12.46 -12.93
CA MET A 53 -14.72 11.99 -11.56
C MET A 53 -14.15 10.57 -11.48
N ASP A 54 -14.56 9.69 -12.40
CA ASP A 54 -14.11 8.30 -12.43
C ASP A 54 -12.62 8.21 -12.82
N THR A 55 -12.17 8.93 -13.86
CA THR A 55 -10.74 8.97 -14.21
C THR A 55 -9.90 9.55 -13.08
N ASN A 56 -10.38 10.63 -12.43
CA ASN A 56 -9.70 11.20 -11.27
C ASN A 56 -9.49 10.19 -10.15
N LYS A 57 -10.50 9.36 -9.87
CA LYS A 57 -10.42 8.31 -8.87
C LYS A 57 -9.38 7.26 -9.22
N VAL A 58 -9.31 6.84 -10.48
CA VAL A 58 -8.30 5.87 -10.95
C VAL A 58 -6.89 6.47 -10.85
N LEU A 59 -6.73 7.74 -11.24
CA LEU A 59 -5.47 8.47 -11.10
C LEU A 59 -5.00 8.54 -9.65
N ASP A 60 -5.90 8.92 -8.73
CA ASP A 60 -5.58 9.02 -7.31
C ASP A 60 -5.24 7.65 -6.71
N MET A 61 -5.91 6.57 -7.13
CA MET A 61 -5.55 5.21 -6.72
C MET A 61 -4.16 4.80 -7.21
N MET A 62 -3.82 5.10 -8.47
CA MET A 62 -2.48 4.83 -9.00
C MET A 62 -1.41 5.66 -8.26
N ALA A 63 -1.70 6.92 -7.99
CA ALA A 63 -0.81 7.81 -7.25
C ALA A 63 -0.56 7.30 -5.82
N GLN A 64 -1.58 6.75 -5.16
CA GLN A 64 -1.43 6.08 -3.87
C GLN A 64 -0.58 4.81 -3.97
N GLN A 65 -0.83 3.95 -4.98
CA GLN A 65 -0.05 2.73 -5.18
C GLN A 65 1.45 3.03 -5.32
N HIS A 66 1.82 4.04 -6.10
CA HIS A 66 3.22 4.42 -6.34
C HIS A 66 3.81 5.38 -5.31
N GLU A 67 3.08 5.67 -4.23
CA GLU A 67 3.54 6.59 -3.17
C GLU A 67 3.92 7.97 -3.73
N ILE A 68 3.13 8.43 -4.72
CA ILE A 68 3.15 9.80 -5.22
C ILE A 68 2.38 10.69 -4.24
N ILE A 69 1.25 10.18 -3.74
CA ILE A 69 0.46 10.79 -2.66
C ILE A 69 0.33 9.82 -1.47
N PRO A 70 0.03 10.31 -0.27
CA PRO A 70 -0.19 9.46 0.90
C PRO A 70 -1.30 8.43 0.66
N LYS A 71 -1.02 7.17 1.00
CA LYS A 71 -2.01 6.07 0.97
C LYS A 71 -3.09 6.34 2.03
N SER A 72 -4.35 6.31 1.63
CA SER A 72 -5.48 6.32 2.57
C SER A 72 -5.49 5.05 3.40
N GLU A 73 -5.95 5.11 4.65
CA GLU A 73 -6.13 3.93 5.52
C GLU A 73 -7.05 2.86 4.90
N ARG A 74 -7.93 3.27 3.98
CA ARG A 74 -8.86 2.40 3.26
C ARG A 74 -8.43 2.10 1.82
N PHE A 75 -7.18 2.41 1.46
CA PHE A 75 -6.69 2.12 0.11
C PHE A 75 -6.64 0.61 -0.12
N ILE A 76 -7.47 0.14 -1.03
CA ILE A 76 -7.48 -1.23 -1.53
C ILE A 76 -7.51 -1.12 -3.05
N ASN A 77 -6.50 -1.65 -3.72
CA ASN A 77 -6.52 -1.76 -5.17
C ASN A 77 -7.49 -2.89 -5.57
N SER A 78 -8.70 -2.51 -5.98
CA SER A 78 -9.75 -3.44 -6.43
C SER A 78 -9.37 -4.30 -7.64
N TYR A 79 -8.36 -3.88 -8.42
CA TYR A 79 -7.86 -4.63 -9.57
C TYR A 79 -6.89 -5.74 -9.15
N ASP A 80 -6.32 -5.65 -7.95
CA ASP A 80 -5.38 -6.61 -7.41
C ASP A 80 -6.08 -7.65 -6.52
N LYS A 81 -7.02 -8.40 -7.11
CA LYS A 81 -7.80 -9.42 -6.37
C LYS A 81 -6.92 -10.50 -5.74
N GLU A 82 -5.76 -10.76 -6.32
CA GLU A 82 -4.86 -11.82 -5.89
C GLU A 82 -3.95 -11.39 -4.74
N ASN A 83 -3.36 -10.19 -4.79
CA ASN A 83 -2.59 -9.71 -3.63
C ASN A 83 -3.49 -9.18 -2.53
N ALA A 84 -4.69 -8.64 -2.82
CA ALA A 84 -5.63 -8.24 -1.78
C ALA A 84 -6.02 -9.42 -0.87
N LYS A 85 -6.14 -10.62 -1.43
CA LYS A 85 -6.37 -11.85 -0.66
C LYS A 85 -5.13 -12.24 0.16
N LYS A 86 -3.94 -12.21 -0.44
CA LYS A 86 -2.68 -12.53 0.25
C LYS A 86 -2.35 -11.56 1.39
N GLU A 87 -2.52 -10.26 1.18
CA GLU A 87 -2.24 -9.24 2.19
C GLU A 87 -3.23 -9.35 3.37
N LEU A 88 -4.50 -9.66 3.09
CA LEU A 88 -5.48 -9.93 4.15
C LEU A 88 -5.10 -11.16 4.98
N GLU A 89 -4.69 -12.24 4.32
CA GLU A 89 -4.23 -13.47 5.00
C GLU A 89 -2.97 -13.21 5.85
N GLU A 90 -2.01 -12.43 5.34
CA GLU A 90 -0.80 -12.05 6.09
C GLU A 90 -1.09 -11.16 7.31
N ARG A 91 -2.00 -10.17 7.18
CA ARG A 91 -2.44 -9.33 8.31
C ARG A 91 -3.14 -10.15 9.39
N VAL A 92 -3.99 -11.09 9.00
CA VAL A 92 -4.66 -12.01 9.94
C VAL A 92 -3.63 -12.87 10.67
N LEU A 93 -2.63 -13.39 9.97
CA LEU A 93 -1.57 -14.20 10.57
C LEU A 93 -0.72 -13.38 11.57
N GLN A 94 -0.35 -12.15 11.23
CA GLN A 94 0.40 -11.26 12.12
C GLN A 94 -0.38 -10.94 13.40
N GLU A 95 -1.68 -10.65 13.30
CA GLU A 95 -2.51 -10.35 14.47
C GLU A 95 -2.72 -11.59 15.37
N GLN A 96 -2.85 -12.78 14.78
CA GLN A 96 -2.88 -14.04 15.54
C GLN A 96 -1.57 -14.27 16.30
N GLN A 97 -0.42 -14.06 15.64
CA GLN A 97 0.89 -14.16 16.30
C GLN A 97 1.06 -13.14 17.43
N ARG A 98 0.55 -11.91 17.24
CA ARG A 98 0.58 -10.87 18.27
C ARG A 98 -0.24 -11.28 19.49
N ARG A 99 -1.47 -11.79 19.28
CA ARG A 99 -2.33 -12.30 20.35
C ARG A 99 -1.73 -13.51 21.07
N ALA A 100 -1.07 -14.41 20.34
CA ALA A 100 -0.38 -15.56 20.92
C ALA A 100 0.81 -15.14 21.80
N LYS A 101 1.60 -14.15 21.36
CA LYS A 101 2.70 -13.58 22.17
C LYS A 101 2.22 -12.88 23.43
N VAL A 102 1.08 -12.17 23.37
CA VAL A 102 0.49 -11.54 24.57
C VAL A 102 0.00 -12.61 25.56
N LYS A 103 -0.67 -13.67 25.08
CA LYS A 103 -1.11 -14.79 25.94
C LYS A 103 0.07 -15.52 26.59
N SER A 104 1.16 -15.79 25.87
CA SER A 104 2.32 -16.49 26.42
C SER A 104 3.11 -15.65 27.43
N GLN A 105 3.12 -14.32 27.29
CA GLN A 105 3.70 -13.42 28.30
C GLN A 105 2.87 -13.37 29.59
N HIS A 106 1.55 -13.50 29.51
CA HIS A 106 0.66 -13.52 30.68
C HIS A 106 0.68 -14.86 31.45
N MET A 107 1.19 -15.94 30.85
CA MET A 107 1.24 -17.28 31.45
C MET A 107 2.59 -17.67 32.09
N LYS A 108 3.57 -16.76 32.22
CA LYS A 108 4.79 -17.07 32.98
C LYS A 108 4.46 -17.09 34.48
N PRO A 109 4.47 -18.25 35.17
CA PRO A 109 4.30 -18.29 36.60
C PRO A 109 5.62 -17.90 37.26
N VAL A 110 5.55 -16.99 38.22
CA VAL A 110 6.63 -16.71 39.18
C VAL A 110 6.93 -18.01 39.94
N LYS A 111 7.94 -18.78 39.51
CA LYS A 111 8.46 -19.91 40.30
C LYS A 111 9.52 -19.40 41.27
N GLN A 112 9.13 -19.50 42.54
CA GLN A 112 9.84 -19.19 43.78
C GLN A 112 11.20 -19.89 43.91
N LYS A 113 12.14 -19.26 44.64
CA LYS A 113 13.16 -19.97 45.43
C LYS A 113 12.88 -19.74 46.91
N PHE A 114 12.12 -20.66 47.51
CA PHE A 114 12.23 -20.98 48.93
C PHE A 114 13.52 -21.80 49.08
N HIS A 115 14.48 -21.33 49.89
CA HIS A 115 15.46 -22.21 50.50
C HIS A 115 15.41 -22.00 52.00
N SER A 116 14.71 -22.91 52.68
CA SER A 116 14.84 -23.13 54.13
C SER A 116 16.27 -23.57 54.42
N LYS A 117 16.89 -22.97 55.43
CA LYS A 117 18.04 -23.52 56.15
C LYS A 117 17.76 -23.39 57.65
N MET A 118 17.31 -24.49 58.25
CA MET A 118 17.49 -24.79 59.67
C MET A 118 18.98 -25.11 59.89
N GLU A 119 19.69 -24.31 60.67
CA GLU A 119 20.85 -24.59 61.56
C GLU A 119 20.97 -23.28 62.39
N LEU A 120 21.03 -23.19 63.72
CA LEU A 120 21.48 -24.03 64.83
C LEU A 120 20.69 -23.62 66.09
#